data_AF-A0AAX2LN53-F1
#
_entry.id   AF-A0AAX2LN53-F1
#
_cell.length_a   1.000
_cell.length_b   1.000
_cell.length_c   1.000
_cell.angle_alpha   90.00
_cell.angle_beta   90.00
_cell.angle_gamma   90.00
#
_symmetry.space_group_name_H-M   'P 1'
#
loop_
_entity.id
_entity.type
_entity.pdbx_description
1 polymer ?
#
loop_
_entity_poly.entity_id
_entity_poly.type
_entity_poly.pdbx_seq_one_letter_code
_entity_poly.pdbx_strand_id
1 'polypeptide(L)'
;MGLLEDKKLADLEQKIEKLRQPRNDFFMKVKAEVLQHQKTKFHDFLKEHGFQVSEDQHRQAIEGNYQGTIKIKLSYPKLEDSFFGADSVFDLSYFKNASNKPVRTCKVGMNINRTSTPSFGGVFIGGTMDAKKMEFYEQTLIPFLENVGTADITGDYTLTILEPVAPMSGKYTDFSDLLNDFVS
;
A
#
# COMPACT_ATOMS: atom_id res chain seq x y z
N MET A 1 -36.16 12.09 -9.70
CA MET A 1 -35.39 12.51 -10.87
C MET A 1 -36.22 12.28 -12.12
N GLY A 2 -35.92 13.03 -13.18
CA GLY A 2 -36.47 12.76 -14.51
C GLY A 2 -35.55 11.86 -15.34
N LEU A 3 -36.10 11.19 -16.36
CA LEU A 3 -35.36 10.28 -17.26
C LEU A 3 -34.06 10.87 -17.84
N LEU A 4 -34.01 12.20 -18.06
CA LEU A 4 -32.82 12.88 -18.57
C LEU A 4 -31.68 12.93 -17.54
N GLU A 5 -32.02 13.13 -16.26
CA GLU A 5 -31.04 13.16 -15.16
C GLU A 5 -30.47 11.76 -14.92
N ASP A 6 -31.32 10.73 -14.96
CA ASP A 6 -30.90 9.33 -14.82
C ASP A 6 -29.91 8.93 -15.92
N LYS A 7 -30.20 9.30 -17.19
CA LYS A 7 -29.30 9.06 -18.33
C LYS A 7 -27.97 9.77 -18.14
N LYS A 8 -28.01 11.05 -17.75
CA LYS A 8 -26.79 11.84 -17.52
C LYS A 8 -25.93 11.23 -16.42
N LEU A 9 -26.53 10.82 -15.30
CA LEU A 9 -25.79 10.18 -14.20
C LEU A 9 -25.12 8.89 -14.68
N ALA A 10 -25.83 8.05 -15.45
CA ALA A 10 -25.26 6.83 -16.02
C ALA A 10 -24.08 7.11 -16.96
N ASP A 11 -24.18 8.13 -17.82
CA ASP A 11 -23.11 8.53 -18.72
C ASP A 11 -21.87 9.03 -17.95
N LEU A 12 -22.07 9.79 -16.87
CA LEU A 12 -21.00 10.27 -15.99
C LEU A 12 -20.30 9.12 -15.27
N GLU A 13 -21.06 8.17 -14.72
CA GLU A 13 -20.52 6.96 -14.08
C GLU A 13 -19.70 6.13 -15.07
N GLN A 14 -20.19 5.95 -16.30
CA GLN A 14 -19.45 5.25 -17.34
C GLN A 14 -18.15 5.98 -17.72
N LYS A 15 -18.18 7.32 -17.81
CA LYS A 15 -16.98 8.12 -18.08
C LYS A 15 -15.96 7.99 -16.95
N ILE A 16 -16.40 8.05 -15.69
CA ILE A 16 -15.53 7.86 -14.53
C ILE A 16 -14.87 6.49 -14.57
N GLU A 17 -15.62 5.43 -14.86
CA GLU A 17 -15.07 4.08 -14.91
C GLU A 17 -14.00 3.94 -16.00
N LYS A 18 -14.26 4.48 -17.20
CA LYS A 18 -13.27 4.51 -18.30
C LYS A 18 -11.98 5.25 -17.94
N LEU A 19 -12.05 6.26 -17.07
CA LEU A 19 -10.88 7.01 -16.60
C LEU A 19 -10.17 6.31 -15.41
N ARG A 20 -10.93 5.64 -14.53
CA ARG A 20 -10.39 4.95 -13.36
C ARG A 20 -9.70 3.66 -13.72
N GLN A 21 -10.23 2.89 -14.67
CA GLN A 21 -9.71 1.57 -14.99
C GLN A 21 -8.21 1.61 -15.36
N PRO A 22 -7.75 2.44 -16.32
CA PRO A 22 -6.32 2.51 -16.66
C PRO A 22 -5.46 3.00 -15.49
N ARG A 23 -5.98 3.93 -14.68
CA ARG A 23 -5.28 4.43 -13.49
C ARG A 23 -5.09 3.34 -12.44
N ASN A 24 -6.12 2.53 -12.19
CA ASN A 24 -6.06 1.41 -11.26
C ASN A 24 -5.14 0.30 -11.78
N ASP A 25 -5.20 -0.03 -13.06
CA ASP A 25 -4.33 -1.03 -13.67
C ASP A 25 -2.86 -0.62 -13.56
N PHE A 26 -2.56 0.66 -13.83
CA PHE A 26 -1.23 1.22 -13.68
C PHE A 26 -0.79 1.23 -12.21
N PHE A 27 -1.67 1.63 -11.29
CA PHE A 27 -1.41 1.57 -9.85
C PHE A 27 -1.05 0.15 -9.39
N MET A 28 -1.81 -0.85 -9.82
CA MET A 28 -1.56 -2.25 -9.47
C MET A 28 -0.23 -2.75 -10.02
N LYS A 29 0.15 -2.33 -11.23
CA LYS A 29 1.47 -2.60 -11.80
C LYS A 29 2.58 -2.01 -10.93
N VAL A 30 2.49 -0.71 -10.62
CA VAL A 30 3.49 -0.02 -9.78
C VAL A 30 3.56 -0.65 -8.39
N LYS A 31 2.41 -1.03 -7.81
CA LYS A 31 2.36 -1.74 -6.53
C LYS A 31 3.12 -3.05 -6.57
N ALA A 32 2.95 -3.85 -7.63
CA ALA A 32 3.69 -5.10 -7.80
C ALA A 32 5.21 -4.86 -7.88
N GLU A 33 5.64 -3.84 -8.61
CA GLU A 33 7.05 -3.45 -8.74
C GLU A 33 7.63 -3.03 -7.39
N VAL A 34 6.94 -2.17 -6.64
CA VAL A 34 7.39 -1.71 -5.32
C VAL A 34 7.45 -2.87 -4.31
N LEU A 35 6.43 -3.75 -4.29
CA LEU A 35 6.43 -4.94 -3.43
C LEU A 35 7.61 -5.87 -3.73
N GLN A 36 7.87 -6.12 -5.01
CA GLN A 36 9.00 -6.95 -5.42
C GLN A 36 10.34 -6.30 -5.04
N HIS A 37 10.46 -4.98 -5.17
CA HIS A 37 11.63 -4.24 -4.71
C HIS A 37 11.87 -4.38 -3.20
N GLN A 38 10.82 -4.30 -2.37
CA GLN A 38 10.96 -4.50 -0.93
C GLN A 38 11.42 -5.93 -0.58
N LYS A 39 10.88 -6.93 -1.27
CA LYS A 39 11.31 -8.33 -1.10
C LYS A 39 12.79 -8.50 -1.43
N THR A 40 13.24 -7.94 -2.54
CA THR A 40 14.65 -7.96 -2.95
C THR A 40 15.52 -7.25 -1.91
N LYS A 41 15.17 -6.04 -1.46
CA LYS A 41 15.89 -5.33 -0.40
C LYS A 41 16.03 -6.15 0.88
N PHE A 42 14.96 -6.79 1.35
CA PHE A 42 15.02 -7.63 2.55
C PHE A 42 15.92 -8.85 2.36
N HIS A 43 15.80 -9.53 1.22
CA HIS A 43 16.63 -10.67 0.88
C HIS A 43 18.12 -10.29 0.81
N ASP A 44 18.44 -9.16 0.19
CA ASP A 44 19.81 -8.68 0.05
C ASP A 44 20.39 -8.25 1.40
N PHE A 45 19.60 -7.53 2.21
CA PHE A 45 19.95 -7.19 3.60
C PHE A 45 20.33 -8.44 4.41
N LEU A 46 19.54 -9.51 4.31
CA LEU A 46 19.83 -10.76 5.01
C LEU A 46 21.13 -11.42 4.51
N LYS A 47 21.35 -11.45 3.19
CA LYS A 47 22.57 -12.02 2.60
C LYS A 47 23.81 -11.24 2.99
N GLU A 48 23.75 -9.91 2.96
CA GLU A 48 24.85 -9.03 3.37
C GLU A 48 25.26 -9.26 4.83
N HIS A 49 24.30 -9.61 5.70
CA HIS A 49 24.53 -9.93 7.11
C HIS A 49 24.78 -11.43 7.37
N GLY A 50 25.02 -12.23 6.33
CA GLY A 50 25.43 -13.63 6.44
C GLY A 50 24.30 -14.60 6.84
N PHE A 51 23.04 -14.21 6.71
CA PHE A 51 21.91 -15.12 6.92
C PHE A 51 21.77 -16.09 5.75
N GLN A 52 21.38 -17.33 6.06
CA GLN A 52 20.84 -18.25 5.08
C GLN A 52 19.38 -17.88 4.80
N VAL A 53 19.06 -17.56 3.56
CA VAL A 53 17.73 -17.05 3.18
C VAL A 53 16.91 -18.15 2.52
N SER A 54 15.65 -18.27 2.93
CA SER A 54 14.63 -19.12 2.32
C SER A 54 13.37 -18.31 2.05
N GLU A 55 12.75 -18.52 0.90
CA GLU A 55 11.46 -17.91 0.54
C GLU A 55 10.40 -19.01 0.40
N ASP A 56 9.29 -18.85 1.11
CA ASP A 56 8.09 -19.68 0.99
C ASP A 56 7.00 -18.86 0.31
N GLN A 57 6.81 -19.13 -0.99
CA GLN A 57 5.82 -18.44 -1.80
C GLN A 57 4.39 -18.77 -1.38
N HIS A 58 4.13 -19.97 -0.84
CA HIS A 58 2.79 -20.38 -0.40
C HIS A 58 2.37 -19.64 0.87
N ARG A 59 3.31 -19.38 1.77
CA ARG A 59 3.09 -18.63 3.01
C ARG A 59 3.37 -17.13 2.88
N GLN A 60 3.79 -16.69 1.69
CA GLN A 60 4.18 -15.32 1.40
C GLN A 60 5.17 -14.78 2.43
N ALA A 61 6.26 -15.53 2.62
CA ALA A 61 7.26 -15.19 3.63
C ALA A 61 8.68 -15.38 3.12
N ILE A 62 9.56 -14.45 3.50
CA ILE A 62 11.01 -14.59 3.40
C ILE A 62 11.55 -14.75 4.82
N GLU A 63 12.35 -15.78 5.04
CA GLU A 63 12.98 -16.07 6.33
C GLU A 63 14.51 -16.11 6.16
N GLY A 64 15.21 -15.39 7.02
CA GLY A 64 16.67 -15.48 7.19
C GLY A 64 17.00 -16.21 8.47
N ASN A 65 17.91 -17.17 8.41
CA ASN A 65 18.45 -17.88 9.57
C ASN A 65 19.96 -17.64 9.71
N TYR A 66 20.39 -17.25 10.90
CA TYR A 66 21.81 -17.12 11.24
C TYR A 66 22.19 -18.19 12.27
N GLN A 67 22.98 -19.17 11.80
CA GLN A 67 23.57 -20.24 12.61
C GLN A 67 22.57 -21.01 13.51
N GLY A 68 21.31 -21.12 13.11
CA GLY A 68 20.25 -21.80 13.87
C GLY A 68 19.79 -21.07 15.14
N THR A 69 20.35 -19.90 15.45
CA THR A 69 20.10 -19.21 16.73
C THR A 69 19.27 -17.95 16.57
N ILE A 70 19.43 -17.23 15.45
CA ILE A 70 18.68 -16.02 15.15
C ILE A 70 17.88 -16.25 13.87
N LYS A 71 16.61 -15.84 13.89
CA LYS A 71 15.76 -15.83 12.70
C LYS A 71 15.11 -14.46 12.52
N ILE A 72 15.07 -14.00 11.29
CA ILE A 72 14.31 -12.81 10.88
C ILE A 72 13.32 -13.25 9.82
N LYS A 73 12.08 -12.80 9.91
CA LYS A 73 11.02 -13.13 8.97
C LYS A 73 10.32 -11.87 8.50
N LEU A 74 10.12 -11.79 7.20
CA LEU A 74 9.21 -10.86 6.55
C LEU A 74 8.03 -11.66 6.00
N SER A 75 6.83 -11.43 6.52
CA SER A 75 5.59 -11.85 5.85
C SER A 75 5.10 -10.67 5.00
N TYR A 76 4.77 -10.93 3.74
CA TYR A 76 4.34 -9.90 2.79
C TYR A 76 2.92 -10.18 2.28
N PRO A 77 2.16 -9.14 1.92
CA PRO A 77 0.76 -9.30 1.52
C PRO A 77 0.64 -9.81 0.08
N LYS A 78 -0.56 -10.27 -0.32
CA LYS A 78 -0.88 -10.44 -1.74
C LYS A 78 -0.99 -9.07 -2.42
N LEU A 79 -0.89 -9.07 -3.74
CA LEU A 79 -0.97 -7.83 -4.51
C LEU A 79 -2.34 -7.15 -4.35
N GLU A 80 -3.41 -7.93 -4.26
CA GLU A 80 -4.78 -7.46 -4.07
C GLU A 80 -5.10 -7.03 -2.63
N ASP A 81 -4.27 -7.41 -1.65
CA ASP A 81 -4.53 -7.07 -0.25
C ASP A 81 -4.30 -5.57 -0.03
N SER A 82 -5.24 -4.94 0.67
CA SER A 82 -5.14 -3.56 1.14
C SER A 82 -5.62 -3.49 2.58
N PHE A 83 -5.03 -2.59 3.37
CA PHE A 83 -5.41 -2.38 4.76
C PHE A 83 -5.90 -0.94 4.93
N PHE A 84 -6.76 -0.68 5.91
CA PHE A 84 -7.27 0.67 6.13
C PHE A 84 -6.12 1.65 6.39
N GLY A 85 -5.88 2.57 5.46
CA GLY A 85 -4.78 3.55 5.52
C GLY A 85 -3.41 3.08 5.01
N ALA A 86 -3.32 1.90 4.37
CA ALA A 86 -2.10 1.44 3.71
C ALA A 86 -2.41 0.62 2.44
N ASP A 87 -1.66 0.87 1.37
CA ASP A 87 -1.76 0.08 0.15
C ASP A 87 -1.29 -1.36 0.34
N SER A 88 -0.39 -1.60 1.30
CA SER A 88 0.11 -2.94 1.67
C SER A 88 0.61 -2.94 3.10
N VAL A 89 0.56 -4.11 3.77
CA VAL A 89 1.09 -4.27 5.13
C VAL A 89 2.03 -5.45 5.18
N PHE A 90 3.22 -5.21 5.72
CA PHE A 90 4.24 -6.21 5.97
C PHE A 90 4.33 -6.51 7.46
N ASP A 91 4.59 -7.77 7.80
CA ASP A 91 4.86 -8.19 9.17
C ASP A 91 6.33 -8.64 9.29
N LEU A 92 7.10 -7.88 10.06
CA LEU A 92 8.46 -8.25 10.45
C LEU A 92 8.44 -8.99 11.78
N SER A 93 9.26 -10.02 11.90
CA SER A 93 9.40 -10.81 13.12
C SER A 93 10.85 -11.22 13.34
N TYR A 94 11.31 -11.08 14.57
CA TYR A 94 12.66 -11.41 14.99
C TYR A 94 12.61 -12.44 16.13
N PHE A 95 13.43 -13.49 16.02
CA PHE A 95 13.46 -14.64 16.92
C PHE A 95 14.89 -14.88 17.41
N LYS A 96 15.03 -15.32 18.67
CA LYS A 96 16.30 -15.72 19.29
C LYS A 96 16.20 -17.14 19.87
N ASN A 97 17.35 -17.79 20.03
CA ASN A 97 17.55 -19.07 20.71
C ASN A 97 16.67 -20.22 20.18
N ALA A 98 16.52 -20.33 18.85
CA ALA A 98 15.67 -21.33 18.19
C ALA A 98 14.19 -21.32 18.63
N SER A 99 13.74 -20.27 19.31
CA SER A 99 12.33 -20.10 19.71
C SER A 99 11.45 -19.91 18.48
N ASN A 100 10.30 -20.60 18.48
CA ASN A 100 9.24 -20.35 17.50
C ASN A 100 8.36 -19.14 17.85
N LYS A 101 8.56 -18.53 19.03
CA LYS A 101 7.90 -17.28 19.42
C LYS A 101 8.82 -16.09 19.12
N PRO A 102 8.35 -15.07 18.38
CA PRO A 102 9.15 -13.89 18.12
C PRO A 102 9.36 -13.11 19.41
N VAL A 103 10.56 -12.56 19.58
CA VAL A 103 10.88 -11.65 20.69
C VAL A 103 10.60 -10.19 20.33
N ARG A 104 10.50 -9.90 19.03
CA ARG A 104 10.11 -8.59 18.49
C ARG A 104 9.31 -8.80 17.20
N THR A 105 8.23 -8.05 17.04
CA THR A 105 7.39 -8.03 15.84
C THR A 105 7.09 -6.59 15.45
N CYS A 106 6.93 -6.29 14.17
CA CYS A 106 6.56 -4.95 13.72
C CYS A 106 5.65 -5.04 12.49
N LYS A 107 4.53 -4.31 12.51
CA LYS A 107 3.65 -4.13 11.34
C LYS A 107 4.01 -2.84 10.61
N VAL A 108 4.28 -2.95 9.32
CA VAL A 108 4.72 -1.83 8.48
C VAL A 108 3.72 -1.64 7.35
N GLY A 109 3.04 -0.49 7.34
CA GLY A 109 2.17 -0.08 6.26
C GLY A 109 2.96 0.63 5.17
N MET A 110 2.77 0.24 3.92
CA MET A 110 3.33 0.89 2.75
C MET A 110 2.25 1.66 2.02
N ASN A 111 2.53 2.92 1.71
CA ASN A 111 1.69 3.77 0.88
C ASN A 111 2.50 4.25 -0.32
N ILE A 112 2.01 3.98 -1.53
CA ILE A 112 2.56 4.53 -2.76
C ILE A 112 2.10 5.97 -2.85
N ASN A 113 3.06 6.89 -2.89
CA ASN A 113 2.82 8.31 -2.96
C ASN A 113 2.09 8.62 -4.27
N ARG A 114 0.90 9.21 -4.15
CA ARG A 114 0.07 9.65 -5.26
C ARG A 114 -0.85 10.76 -4.79
N THR A 115 -1.37 11.55 -5.71
CA THR A 115 -2.36 12.58 -5.38
C THR A 115 -3.65 11.90 -4.93
N SER A 116 -4.17 12.33 -3.77
CA SER A 116 -5.43 11.82 -3.25
C SER A 116 -6.57 12.13 -4.21
N THR A 117 -7.24 11.08 -4.68
CA THR A 117 -8.45 11.24 -5.49
C THR A 117 -9.53 11.96 -4.66
N PRO A 118 -10.17 13.01 -5.20
CA PRO A 118 -11.29 13.66 -4.53
C PRO A 118 -12.38 12.65 -4.17
N SER A 119 -12.86 12.73 -2.94
CA SER A 119 -13.96 11.91 -2.44
C SER A 119 -15.20 12.77 -2.23
N PHE A 120 -16.37 12.17 -2.51
CA PHE A 120 -17.65 12.83 -2.26
C PHE A 120 -17.94 12.79 -0.75
N GLY A 121 -17.82 13.94 -0.07
CA GLY A 121 -17.97 14.08 1.38
C GLY A 121 -19.36 14.53 1.83
N GLY A 122 -19.78 14.08 3.02
CA GLY A 122 -21.19 14.04 3.47
C GLY A 122 -21.77 15.22 4.25
N VAL A 123 -21.24 16.45 4.18
CA VAL A 123 -21.82 17.59 4.93
C VAL A 123 -22.73 18.40 4.01
N PHE A 124 -24.04 18.39 4.26
CA PHE A 124 -25.01 18.95 3.30
C PHE A 124 -26.06 19.87 3.91
N ILE A 125 -26.17 21.06 3.32
CA ILE A 125 -27.32 21.99 3.40
C ILE A 125 -27.89 22.11 1.97
N GLY A 126 -29.18 21.81 1.76
CA GLY A 126 -29.96 22.01 0.50
C GLY A 126 -29.70 21.05 -0.68
N GLY A 127 -30.67 20.83 -1.59
CA GLY A 127 -30.53 20.07 -2.85
C GLY A 127 -30.76 18.55 -2.77
N THR A 128 -30.97 17.87 -3.92
CA THR A 128 -31.04 16.40 -3.99
C THR A 128 -29.65 15.77 -4.03
N MET A 129 -29.51 14.54 -3.51
CA MET A 129 -28.24 13.83 -3.48
C MET A 129 -27.66 13.61 -4.88
N ASP A 130 -28.52 13.26 -5.84
CA ASP A 130 -28.09 12.95 -7.21
C ASP A 130 -27.61 14.18 -7.99
N ALA A 131 -28.27 15.32 -7.82
CA ALA A 131 -27.82 16.58 -8.43
C ALA A 131 -26.42 16.97 -7.95
N LYS A 132 -26.14 16.82 -6.64
CA LYS A 132 -24.83 17.06 -6.06
C LYS A 132 -23.78 16.04 -6.49
N LYS A 133 -24.17 14.78 -6.62
CA LYS A 133 -23.30 13.71 -7.14
C LYS A 133 -22.88 14.01 -8.58
N MET A 134 -23.84 14.40 -9.43
CA MET A 134 -23.55 14.83 -10.80
C MET A 134 -22.64 16.06 -10.83
N GLU A 135 -22.91 17.08 -10.01
CA GLU A 135 -22.07 18.28 -9.90
C GLU A 135 -20.63 17.94 -9.49
N PHE A 136 -20.47 17.09 -8.48
CA PHE A 136 -19.16 16.61 -8.05
C PHE A 136 -18.43 15.83 -9.16
N TYR A 137 -19.14 14.98 -9.89
CA TYR A 137 -18.57 14.25 -11.02
C TYR A 137 -18.07 15.18 -12.11
N GLU A 138 -18.88 16.15 -12.51
CA GLU A 138 -18.57 17.07 -13.61
C GLU A 138 -17.49 18.09 -13.25
N GLN A 139 -17.56 18.68 -12.06
CA GLN A 139 -16.71 19.81 -11.69
C GLN A 139 -15.44 19.38 -10.95
N THR A 140 -15.44 18.21 -10.30
CA THR A 140 -14.33 17.77 -9.44
C THR A 140 -13.68 16.51 -9.96
N LEU A 141 -14.41 15.38 -9.99
CA LEU A 141 -13.80 14.07 -10.16
C LEU A 141 -13.33 13.82 -11.60
N ILE A 142 -14.15 14.10 -12.61
CA ILE A 142 -13.78 13.88 -14.01
C ILE A 142 -12.60 14.79 -14.42
N PRO A 143 -12.62 16.12 -14.15
CA PRO A 143 -11.48 16.98 -14.47
C PRO A 143 -10.20 16.54 -13.75
N PHE A 144 -10.29 16.10 -12.49
CA PHE A 144 -9.15 15.54 -11.77
C PHE A 144 -8.58 14.32 -12.48
N LEU A 145 -9.43 13.34 -12.83
CA LEU A 145 -8.99 12.11 -13.48
C LEU A 145 -8.40 12.36 -14.87
N GLU A 146 -8.99 13.28 -15.65
CA GLU A 146 -8.48 13.68 -16.97
C GLU A 146 -7.14 14.41 -16.88
N ASN A 147 -6.96 15.28 -15.88
CA ASN A 147 -5.73 16.06 -15.71
C ASN A 147 -4.58 15.23 -15.14
N VAL A 148 -4.85 14.39 -14.13
CA VAL A 148 -3.82 13.63 -13.43
C VAL A 148 -3.47 12.34 -14.17
N GLY A 149 -4.47 11.67 -14.75
CA GLY A 149 -4.29 10.41 -15.47
C GLY A 149 -3.59 9.36 -14.59
N THR A 150 -2.33 9.04 -14.93
CA THR A 150 -1.44 8.17 -14.14
C THR A 150 -0.11 8.83 -13.75
N ALA A 151 0.07 10.12 -14.09
CA ALA A 151 1.36 10.79 -14.06
C ALA A 151 1.92 10.99 -12.64
N ASP A 152 1.06 11.00 -11.63
CA ASP A 152 1.41 11.16 -10.22
C ASP A 152 1.75 9.84 -9.51
N ILE A 153 1.61 8.69 -10.18
CA ILE A 153 1.93 7.37 -9.61
C ILE A 153 3.36 7.01 -10.04
N THR A 154 4.36 7.46 -9.29
CA THR A 154 5.78 7.31 -9.68
C THR A 154 6.44 6.03 -9.15
N GLY A 155 5.81 5.37 -8.18
CA GLY A 155 6.41 4.26 -7.43
C GLY A 155 7.17 4.69 -6.18
N ASP A 156 7.31 6.00 -5.95
CA ASP A 156 7.76 6.51 -4.65
C ASP A 156 6.79 6.07 -3.57
N TYR A 157 7.32 5.70 -2.40
CA TYR A 157 6.52 5.16 -1.33
C TYR A 157 6.95 5.69 0.04
N THR A 158 6.03 5.56 0.99
CA THR A 158 6.27 5.83 2.41
C THR A 158 5.92 4.58 3.19
N LEU A 159 6.84 4.14 4.04
CA LEU A 159 6.63 3.10 5.04
C LEU A 159 6.25 3.75 6.36
N THR A 160 5.23 3.24 7.03
CA THR A 160 4.74 3.73 8.32
C THR A 160 4.64 2.59 9.30
N ILE A 161 5.17 2.76 10.50
CA ILE A 161 5.02 1.78 11.58
C ILE A 161 3.57 1.86 12.09
N LEU A 162 2.79 0.81 11.84
CA LEU A 162 1.36 0.76 12.23
C LEU A 162 1.18 0.41 13.71
N GLU A 163 2.05 -0.46 14.21
CA GLU A 163 2.10 -0.85 15.62
C GLU A 163 3.50 -0.51 16.14
N PRO A 164 3.66 0.61 16.88
CA PRO A 164 4.97 1.04 17.36
C PRO A 164 5.54 0.01 18.32
N VAL A 165 6.81 -0.34 18.12
CA VAL A 165 7.57 -1.26 18.97
C VAL A 165 8.92 -0.63 19.25
N ALA A 166 9.20 -0.29 20.50
CA ALA A 166 10.41 0.43 20.87
C ALA A 166 11.68 -0.26 20.31
N PRO A 167 12.58 0.49 19.66
CA PRO A 167 12.61 1.96 19.48
C PRO A 167 11.85 2.48 18.23
N MET A 168 11.22 1.62 17.44
CA MET A 168 10.61 1.98 16.16
C MET A 168 9.31 2.77 16.32
N SER A 169 9.30 3.95 15.70
CA SER A 169 8.11 4.76 15.48
C SER A 169 8.30 5.65 14.25
N GLY A 170 7.21 6.12 13.66
CA GLY A 170 7.27 7.10 12.57
C GLY A 170 7.26 6.50 11.17
N LYS A 171 7.95 7.19 10.25
CA LYS A 171 7.89 6.96 8.80
C LYS A 171 9.29 6.78 8.22
N TYR A 172 9.39 5.92 7.23
CA TYR A 172 10.61 5.63 6.48
C TYR A 172 10.36 5.78 4.98
N THR A 173 11.35 6.28 4.25
CA THR A 173 11.35 6.31 2.78
C THR A 173 12.25 5.23 2.18
N ASP A 174 13.08 4.59 3.01
CA ASP A 174 13.90 3.44 2.63
C ASP A 174 13.62 2.26 3.58
N PHE A 175 13.52 1.07 3.01
CA PHE A 175 13.27 -0.15 3.77
C PHE A 175 14.53 -0.68 4.46
N SER A 176 15.72 -0.42 3.91
CA SER A 176 16.97 -0.77 4.55
C SER A 176 17.15 -0.03 5.88
N ASP A 177 16.80 1.26 5.91
CA ASP A 177 16.82 2.06 7.15
C ASP A 177 15.86 1.47 8.20
N LEU A 178 14.65 1.09 7.77
CA LEU A 178 13.68 0.42 8.63
C LEU A 178 14.23 -0.92 9.17
N LEU A 179 14.89 -1.71 8.33
CA LEU A 179 15.46 -3.00 8.74
C LEU A 179 16.60 -2.83 9.74
N ASN A 180 17.47 -1.84 9.52
CA ASN A 180 18.55 -1.49 10.46
C ASN A 180 17.99 -1.14 11.85
N ASP A 181 16.95 -0.30 11.90
CA ASP A 181 16.27 0.04 13.16
C ASP A 181 15.59 -1.18 13.79
N PHE A 182 14.98 -2.04 12.97
CA PHE A 182 14.28 -3.25 13.45
C PHE A 182 15.20 -4.29 14.07
N VAL A 183 16.46 -4.38 13.63
CA VAL A 183 17.43 -5.37 14.16
C VAL A 183 18.34 -4.83 15.26
N SER A 184 18.36 -3.50 15.47
CA SER A 184 19.12 -2.81 16.52
C SER A 184 18.60 -3.13 17.92
#